data_AF-A0A2U2PE61-F1
#
_entry.id   AF-A0A2U2PE61-F1
#
_cell.length_a   1.000
_cell.length_b   1.000
_cell.length_c   1.000
_cell.angle_alpha   90.00
_cell.angle_beta   90.00
_cell.angle_gamma   90.00
#
_symmetry.space_group_name_H-M   'P 1'
#
loop_
_entity.id
_entity.type
_entity.pdbx_description
1 polymer ?
#
loop_
_entity_poly.entity_id
_entity_poly.type
_entity_poly.pdbx_seq_one_letter_code
_entity_poly.pdbx_strand_id
1 'polypeptide(L)'
;MTAIFDFFIFYLLHRFQLIKLIRYSVNVTCLISIRNSVSAGYSDVSGYIFIIKSEYLKPEYAILRILILKRCNMMRWFFILLLFLPFSMKAFDISQLRKSYIAAVKDKEVAEKFYKMLEPQASSSPLMLAYYGSAQAIMAKHAWNPCKKMEYVKSGLKTMETAVAKSPESLEIRFLRFSLEYYLPSFLGLSKHMEEDAAKMLELAQKGQIDIEDPVLVKNVIGFLKKSGRYSAKELTIFDAALNNG
;
A
#
# COMPACT_ATOMS: atom_id res chain seq x y z
N MET A 1 23.60 3.70 -5.63
CA MET A 1 23.10 2.29 -5.68
C MET A 1 24.17 1.28 -5.22
N THR A 2 25.46 1.62 -5.23
CA THR A 2 26.57 0.80 -4.73
C THR A 2 26.66 0.76 -3.20
N ALA A 3 26.43 1.89 -2.51
CA ALA A 3 26.54 2.00 -1.05
C ALA A 3 25.52 1.14 -0.26
N ILE A 4 24.33 0.90 -0.81
CA ILE A 4 23.32 0.02 -0.16
C ILE A 4 23.73 -1.45 -0.30
N PHE A 5 24.40 -1.80 -1.40
CA PHE A 5 24.93 -3.14 -1.63
C PHE A 5 26.11 -3.43 -0.69
N ASP A 6 26.99 -2.45 -0.48
CA ASP A 6 28.13 -2.55 0.44
C ASP A 6 27.68 -2.68 1.90
N PHE A 7 26.64 -1.95 2.31
CA PHE A 7 26.07 -2.05 3.66
C PHE A 7 25.37 -3.40 3.90
N PHE A 8 24.72 -3.96 2.88
CA PHE A 8 24.05 -5.25 2.97
C PHE A 8 25.05 -6.42 3.03
N ILE A 9 26.16 -6.33 2.28
CA ILE A 9 27.29 -7.27 2.35
C ILE A 9 27.94 -7.22 3.74
N PHE A 10 28.15 -6.02 4.30
CA PHE A 10 28.71 -5.85 5.65
C PHE A 10 27.78 -6.39 6.75
N TYR A 11 26.47 -6.17 6.61
CA TYR A 11 25.45 -6.73 7.52
C TYR A 11 25.40 -8.26 7.45
N LEU A 12 25.47 -8.85 6.26
CA LEU A 12 25.54 -10.30 6.07
C LEU A 12 26.83 -10.91 6.63
N LEU A 13 27.97 -10.22 6.49
CA LEU A 13 29.27 -10.63 7.05
C LEU A 13 29.30 -10.58 8.58
N HIS A 14 28.54 -9.67 9.19
CA HIS A 14 28.44 -9.55 10.65
C HIS A 14 27.42 -10.54 11.25
N ARG A 15 26.32 -10.86 10.54
CA ARG A 15 25.24 -11.72 11.06
C ARG A 15 25.44 -13.21 10.82
N PHE A 16 26.02 -13.60 9.68
CA PHE A 16 26.49 -14.97 9.48
C PHE A 16 27.86 -15.11 10.14
N GLN A 17 28.09 -16.20 10.86
CA GLN A 17 29.29 -16.49 11.65
C GLN A 17 30.61 -16.64 10.82
N LEU A 18 30.81 -15.87 9.75
CA LEU A 18 32.04 -15.82 8.95
C LEU A 18 33.23 -15.28 9.76
N ILE A 19 33.01 -14.36 10.71
CA ILE A 19 34.06 -13.93 11.65
C ILE A 19 34.54 -15.10 12.55
N LYS A 20 33.65 -16.03 12.93
CA LYS A 20 34.05 -17.21 13.73
C LYS A 20 34.83 -18.23 12.91
N LEU A 21 34.52 -18.38 11.62
CA LEU A 21 35.28 -19.26 10.72
C LEU A 21 36.68 -18.72 10.42
N ILE A 22 36.84 -17.39 10.31
CA ILE A 22 38.17 -16.76 10.19
C ILE A 22 38.98 -16.98 11.48
N ARG A 23 38.34 -16.94 12.66
CA ARG A 23 39.00 -17.19 13.95
C ARG A 23 39.54 -18.62 14.11
N TYR A 24 39.05 -19.59 13.35
CA TYR A 24 39.39 -21.01 13.50
C TYR A 24 40.63 -21.43 12.69
N SER A 25 41.10 -20.62 11.73
CA SER A 25 42.19 -20.99 10.81
C SER A 25 43.38 -20.02 10.80
N VAL A 26 43.34 -18.93 11.59
CA VAL A 26 44.41 -17.93 11.61
C VAL A 26 45.40 -18.28 12.72
N ASN A 27 46.59 -18.71 12.31
CA ASN A 27 47.70 -19.02 13.20
C ASN A 27 48.05 -17.81 14.09
N VAL A 28 48.51 -18.06 15.32
CA VAL A 28 48.65 -17.05 16.40
C VAL A 28 49.49 -15.83 15.97
N THR A 29 50.42 -16.01 15.03
CA THR A 29 51.28 -14.96 14.46
C THR A 29 50.52 -13.87 13.68
N CYS A 30 49.45 -14.24 12.96
CA CYS A 30 48.67 -13.30 12.16
C CYS A 30 47.70 -12.48 13.04
N LEU A 31 47.18 -13.08 14.12
CA LEU A 31 46.41 -12.37 15.15
C LEU A 31 47.26 -11.36 15.94
N ILE A 32 48.54 -11.65 16.18
CA ILE A 32 49.48 -10.71 16.83
C ILE A 32 49.75 -9.49 15.92
N SER A 33 49.91 -9.71 14.61
CA SER A 33 50.09 -8.62 13.64
C SER A 33 48.85 -7.72 13.54
N ILE A 34 47.64 -8.30 13.53
CA ILE A 34 46.37 -7.56 13.53
C ILE A 34 46.20 -6.75 14.83
N ARG A 35 46.53 -7.32 15.98
CA ARG A 35 46.43 -6.63 17.28
C ARG A 35 47.40 -5.43 17.37
N ASN A 36 48.62 -5.56 16.87
CA ASN A 36 49.60 -4.46 16.87
C ASN A 36 49.26 -3.35 15.86
N SER A 37 48.53 -3.68 14.79
CA SER A 37 48.07 -2.71 13.78
C SER A 37 46.91 -1.84 14.29
N VAL A 38 46.01 -2.44 15.09
CA VAL A 38 44.89 -1.72 15.73
C VAL A 38 45.37 -0.76 16.82
N SER A 39 46.45 -1.10 17.54
CA SER A 39 47.05 -0.20 18.53
C SER A 39 47.81 1.00 17.92
N ALA A 40 48.10 0.98 16.62
CA ALA A 40 48.87 2.01 15.93
C ALA A 40 48.02 3.09 15.22
N GLY A 41 46.70 3.06 15.34
CA GLY A 41 45.82 4.15 14.89
C GLY A 41 45.63 4.29 13.37
N TYR A 42 45.85 3.24 12.57
CA TYR A 42 45.56 3.26 11.13
C TYR A 42 44.06 3.08 10.86
N SER A 43 43.41 4.09 10.29
CA SER A 43 41.99 4.17 9.97
C SER A 43 41.62 3.72 8.55
N ASP A 44 42.57 3.16 7.79
CA ASP A 44 42.32 2.74 6.41
C ASP A 44 42.08 1.22 6.30
N VAL A 45 40.81 0.87 6.06
CA VAL A 45 40.29 -0.50 5.89
C VAL A 45 40.88 -1.18 4.63
N SER A 46 41.37 -0.39 3.66
CA SER A 46 41.96 -0.88 2.41
C SER A 46 43.24 -1.69 2.64
N GLY A 47 44.07 -1.29 3.61
CA GLY A 47 45.30 -2.01 3.97
C GLY A 47 45.04 -3.37 4.60
N TYR A 48 43.99 -3.50 5.42
CA TYR A 48 43.59 -4.77 6.03
C TYR A 48 43.09 -5.79 5.01
N ILE A 49 42.32 -5.32 4.01
CA ILE A 49 41.89 -6.16 2.88
C ILE A 49 43.09 -6.61 2.05
N PHE A 50 44.10 -5.76 1.86
CA PHE A 50 45.32 -6.08 1.11
C PHE A 50 46.21 -7.12 1.81
N ILE A 51 46.42 -7.00 3.13
CA ILE A 51 47.24 -7.95 3.92
C ILE A 51 46.57 -9.33 3.97
N ILE A 52 45.25 -9.39 4.16
CA ILE A 52 44.50 -10.66 4.09
C ILE A 52 44.58 -11.24 2.67
N LYS A 53 44.55 -10.42 1.62
CA LYS A 53 44.63 -10.89 0.24
C LYS A 53 46.01 -11.46 -0.12
N SER A 54 47.11 -10.95 0.45
CA SER A 54 48.47 -11.42 0.20
C SER A 54 48.82 -12.68 0.99
N GLU A 55 48.37 -12.82 2.24
CA GLU A 55 48.68 -13.98 3.08
C GLU A 55 47.88 -15.23 2.70
N TYR A 56 46.63 -15.04 2.26
CA TYR A 56 45.85 -16.15 1.73
C TYR A 56 46.42 -16.67 0.40
N LEU A 57 47.31 -15.93 -0.28
CA LEU A 57 47.78 -16.21 -1.66
C LEU A 57 48.89 -17.28 -1.70
N LYS A 58 49.32 -17.76 -0.53
CA LYS A 58 50.25 -18.88 -0.38
C LYS A 58 49.61 -20.20 -0.83
N PRO A 59 50.38 -21.10 -1.47
CA PRO A 59 49.86 -22.33 -2.06
C PRO A 59 49.22 -23.28 -1.03
N GLU A 60 49.66 -23.23 0.23
CA GLU A 60 49.10 -24.02 1.34
C GLU A 60 47.61 -23.74 1.67
N TYR A 61 47.06 -22.60 1.24
CA TYR A 61 45.65 -22.23 1.45
C TYR A 61 44.77 -22.34 0.20
N ALA A 62 45.26 -23.00 -0.86
CA ALA A 62 44.56 -23.14 -2.14
C ALA A 62 43.16 -23.76 -1.99
N ILE A 63 43.00 -24.76 -1.11
CA ILE A 63 41.70 -25.41 -0.84
C ILE A 63 40.72 -24.44 -0.18
N LEU A 64 41.19 -23.65 0.80
CA LEU A 64 40.37 -22.67 1.51
C LEU A 64 39.90 -21.55 0.55
N ARG A 65 40.76 -21.12 -0.39
CA ARG A 65 40.37 -20.18 -1.46
C ARG A 65 39.28 -20.71 -2.35
N ILE A 66 39.39 -21.96 -2.80
CA ILE A 66 38.38 -22.59 -3.66
C ILE A 66 37.05 -22.71 -2.92
N LEU A 67 37.07 -23.03 -1.63
CA LEU A 67 35.86 -23.13 -0.79
C LEU A 67 35.18 -21.77 -0.59
N ILE A 68 35.93 -20.70 -0.32
CA ILE A 68 35.38 -19.33 -0.17
C ILE A 68 34.83 -18.83 -1.51
N LEU A 69 35.55 -19.03 -2.62
CA LEU A 69 35.09 -18.64 -3.96
C LEU A 69 33.82 -19.40 -4.37
N LYS A 70 33.74 -20.72 -4.11
CA LYS A 70 32.51 -21.51 -4.34
C LYS A 70 31.35 -20.99 -3.49
N ARG A 71 31.58 -20.64 -2.23
CA ARG A 71 30.55 -20.14 -1.32
C ARG A 71 30.06 -18.73 -1.70
N CYS A 72 30.94 -17.85 -2.15
CA CYS A 72 30.57 -16.54 -2.69
C CYS A 72 29.80 -16.65 -4.01
N ASN A 73 30.21 -17.58 -4.89
CA ASN A 73 29.49 -17.83 -6.15
C ASN A 73 28.09 -18.40 -5.85
N MET A 74 27.97 -19.33 -4.89
CA MET A 74 26.70 -19.90 -4.44
C MET A 74 25.75 -18.83 -3.85
N MET A 75 26.24 -17.90 -3.04
CA MET A 75 25.43 -16.77 -2.56
C MET A 75 25.02 -15.84 -3.70
N ARG A 76 25.90 -15.57 -4.68
CA ARG A 76 25.58 -14.76 -5.85
C ARG A 76 24.46 -15.38 -6.69
N TRP A 77 24.50 -16.70 -6.93
CA TRP A 77 23.43 -17.43 -7.61
C TRP A 77 22.13 -17.45 -6.82
N PHE A 78 22.18 -17.53 -5.49
CA PHE A 78 21.00 -17.43 -4.62
C PHE A 78 20.32 -16.05 -4.74
N PHE A 79 21.08 -14.96 -4.77
CA PHE A 79 20.54 -13.60 -5.00
C PHE A 79 19.99 -13.41 -6.41
N ILE A 80 20.63 -14.00 -7.43
CA ILE A 80 20.12 -14.02 -8.81
C ILE A 80 18.80 -14.81 -8.86
N LEU A 81 18.70 -15.95 -8.17
CA LEU A 81 17.47 -16.75 -8.09
C LEU A 81 16.33 -15.99 -7.38
N LEU A 82 16.65 -15.20 -6.36
CA LEU A 82 15.68 -14.36 -5.63
C LEU A 82 15.15 -13.20 -6.48
N LEU A 83 15.93 -12.69 -7.43
CA LEU A 83 15.51 -11.67 -8.40
C LEU A 83 14.54 -12.20 -9.46
N PHE A 84 14.48 -13.51 -9.67
CA PHE A 84 13.55 -14.15 -10.61
C PHE A 84 12.24 -14.63 -9.96
N LEU A 85 12.03 -14.39 -8.66
CA LEU A 85 10.73 -14.68 -8.04
C LEU A 85 9.69 -13.69 -8.58
N PRO A 86 8.65 -14.17 -9.30
CA PRO A 86 7.60 -13.28 -9.76
C PRO A 86 6.83 -12.78 -8.54
N PHE A 87 6.99 -11.49 -8.21
CA PHE A 87 6.12 -10.81 -7.25
C PHE A 87 4.76 -10.58 -7.93
N SER A 88 3.86 -11.55 -7.78
CA SER A 88 2.51 -11.42 -8.31
C SER A 88 1.71 -10.46 -7.44
N MET A 89 1.63 -9.19 -7.86
CA MET A 89 0.62 -8.27 -7.35
C MET A 89 -0.71 -8.63 -8.00
N LYS A 90 -1.65 -9.21 -7.24
CA LYS A 90 -3.03 -9.33 -7.69
C LYS A 90 -3.64 -7.93 -7.72
N ALA A 91 -3.81 -7.37 -8.90
CA ALA A 91 -4.61 -6.17 -9.09
C ALA A 91 -6.08 -6.51 -8.80
N PHE A 92 -6.73 -5.69 -7.97
CA PHE A 92 -8.15 -5.86 -7.68
C PHE A 92 -8.98 -5.33 -8.84
N ASP A 93 -9.96 -6.12 -9.32
CA ASP A 93 -10.82 -5.71 -10.44
C ASP A 93 -11.81 -4.63 -9.99
N ILE A 94 -11.56 -3.39 -10.39
CA ILE A 94 -12.37 -2.22 -10.05
C ILE A 94 -13.77 -2.29 -10.68
N SER A 95 -13.94 -2.92 -11.85
CA SER A 95 -15.27 -3.09 -12.43
C SER A 95 -16.10 -4.06 -11.59
N GLN A 96 -15.48 -5.15 -11.13
CA GLN A 96 -16.13 -6.10 -10.23
C GLN A 96 -16.46 -5.46 -8.87
N LEU A 97 -15.60 -4.58 -8.36
CA LEU A 97 -15.83 -3.80 -7.14
C LEU A 97 -17.11 -2.98 -7.23
N ARG A 98 -17.23 -2.15 -8.28
CA ARG A 98 -18.37 -1.25 -8.53
C ARG A 98 -19.68 -2.03 -8.65
N LYS A 99 -19.66 -3.15 -9.39
CA LYS A 99 -20.83 -4.05 -9.52
C LYS A 99 -21.24 -4.66 -8.19
N SER A 100 -20.27 -5.15 -7.42
CA SER A 100 -20.51 -5.76 -6.11
C SER A 100 -21.07 -4.75 -5.11
N TYR A 101 -20.60 -3.51 -5.13
CA TYR A 101 -21.15 -2.42 -4.34
C TYR A 101 -22.63 -2.16 -4.65
N ILE A 102 -23.00 -2.02 -5.93
CA ILE A 102 -24.41 -1.79 -6.34
C ILE A 102 -25.32 -2.94 -5.86
N ALA A 103 -24.83 -4.17 -5.92
CA ALA A 103 -25.56 -5.33 -5.43
C ALA A 103 -25.67 -5.35 -3.89
N ALA A 104 -24.58 -5.03 -3.19
CA ALA A 104 -24.53 -4.97 -1.73
C ALA A 104 -25.51 -3.94 -1.14
N VAL A 105 -25.76 -2.81 -1.83
CA VAL A 105 -26.74 -1.82 -1.38
C VAL A 105 -28.16 -2.40 -1.28
N LYS A 106 -28.48 -3.45 -2.07
CA LYS A 106 -29.83 -4.03 -2.18
C LYS A 106 -30.02 -5.26 -1.30
N ASP A 107 -28.98 -6.07 -1.13
CA ASP A 107 -29.06 -7.39 -0.52
C ASP A 107 -28.12 -7.53 0.67
N LYS A 108 -28.66 -8.03 1.79
CA LYS A 108 -27.94 -8.19 3.06
C LYS A 108 -26.79 -9.20 2.96
N GLU A 109 -27.02 -10.36 2.35
CA GLU A 109 -26.02 -11.43 2.24
C GLU A 109 -24.88 -10.99 1.32
N VAL A 110 -25.21 -10.27 0.25
CA VAL A 110 -24.22 -9.66 -0.63
C VAL A 110 -23.43 -8.58 0.11
N ALA A 111 -24.07 -7.75 0.94
CA ALA A 111 -23.38 -6.75 1.76
C ALA A 111 -22.37 -7.38 2.73
N GLU A 112 -22.74 -8.47 3.41
CA GLU A 112 -21.87 -9.18 4.32
C GLU A 112 -20.65 -9.78 3.60
N LYS A 113 -20.87 -10.40 2.43
CA LYS A 113 -19.78 -10.93 1.59
C LYS A 113 -18.87 -9.80 1.10
N PHE A 114 -19.45 -8.69 0.66
CA PHE A 114 -18.74 -7.53 0.17
C PHE A 114 -17.86 -6.90 1.26
N TYR A 115 -18.39 -6.69 2.46
CA TYR A 115 -17.65 -6.18 3.61
C TYR A 115 -16.43 -7.07 3.95
N LYS A 116 -16.64 -8.39 4.06
CA LYS A 116 -15.56 -9.36 4.37
C LYS A 116 -14.49 -9.42 3.29
N MET A 117 -14.88 -9.27 2.02
CA MET A 117 -13.94 -9.25 0.89
C MET A 117 -13.02 -8.02 0.93
N LEU A 118 -13.53 -6.88 1.40
CA LEU A 118 -12.80 -5.61 1.41
C LEU A 118 -11.92 -5.39 2.65
N GLU A 119 -12.29 -5.97 3.80
CA GLU A 119 -11.54 -5.85 5.05
C GLU A 119 -10.02 -6.08 4.91
N PRO A 120 -9.52 -7.16 4.26
CA PRO A 120 -8.08 -7.36 4.09
C PRO A 120 -7.42 -6.40 3.10
N GLN A 121 -8.21 -5.70 2.28
CA GLN A 121 -7.74 -4.82 1.21
C GLN A 121 -7.98 -3.34 1.47
N ALA A 122 -8.56 -2.98 2.62
CA ALA A 122 -8.98 -1.62 2.94
C ALA A 122 -7.85 -0.58 2.83
N SER A 123 -6.60 -0.99 3.09
CA SER A 123 -5.43 -0.12 3.05
C SER A 123 -4.69 -0.10 1.71
N SER A 124 -5.18 -0.82 0.69
CA SER A 124 -4.47 -0.97 -0.59
C SER A 124 -4.51 0.28 -1.47
N SER A 125 -5.60 1.04 -1.44
CA SER A 125 -5.74 2.33 -2.13
C SER A 125 -6.80 3.21 -1.45
N PRO A 126 -6.80 4.54 -1.70
CA PRO A 126 -7.86 5.42 -1.21
C PRO A 126 -9.25 5.00 -1.69
N LEU A 127 -9.36 4.51 -2.93
CA LEU A 127 -10.62 4.03 -3.50
C LEU A 127 -11.11 2.77 -2.76
N MET A 128 -10.22 1.80 -2.51
CA MET A 128 -10.56 0.60 -1.74
C MET A 128 -10.98 0.94 -0.31
N LEU A 129 -10.33 1.93 0.30
CA LEU A 129 -10.72 2.45 1.61
C LEU A 129 -12.12 3.07 1.59
N ALA A 130 -12.46 3.84 0.55
CA ALA A 130 -13.79 4.43 0.39
C ALA A 130 -14.89 3.36 0.19
N TYR A 131 -14.61 2.34 -0.62
CA TYR A 131 -15.53 1.21 -0.77
C TYR A 131 -15.68 0.40 0.51
N TYR A 132 -14.62 0.25 1.30
CA TYR A 132 -14.69 -0.38 2.61
C TYR A 132 -15.54 0.45 3.59
N GLY A 133 -15.36 1.76 3.63
CA GLY A 133 -16.20 2.68 4.41
C GLY A 133 -17.68 2.62 3.99
N SER A 134 -17.93 2.50 2.69
CA SER A 134 -19.27 2.27 2.15
C SER A 134 -19.85 0.94 2.64
N ALA A 135 -19.07 -0.13 2.59
CA ALA A 135 -19.49 -1.46 3.05
C ALA A 135 -19.83 -1.45 4.55
N GLN A 136 -19.03 -0.75 5.38
CA GLN A 136 -19.34 -0.53 6.79
C GLN A 136 -20.71 0.15 6.97
N ALA A 137 -21.00 1.20 6.23
CA ALA A 137 -22.29 1.88 6.33
C ALA A 137 -23.46 1.04 5.78
N ILE A 138 -23.25 0.24 4.73
CA ILE A 138 -24.27 -0.71 4.23
C ILE A 138 -24.58 -1.76 5.30
N MET A 139 -23.58 -2.24 6.06
CA MET A 139 -23.83 -3.13 7.20
C MET A 139 -24.79 -2.51 8.23
N ALA A 140 -24.72 -1.19 8.43
CA ALA A 140 -25.64 -0.46 9.30
C ALA A 140 -27.10 -0.54 8.81
N LYS A 141 -27.34 -0.51 7.49
CA LYS A 141 -28.68 -0.63 6.90
C LYS A 141 -29.35 -1.96 7.30
N HIS A 142 -28.57 -3.02 7.42
CA HIS A 142 -29.05 -4.38 7.70
C HIS A 142 -28.90 -4.82 9.17
N ALA A 143 -28.32 -3.98 10.03
CA ALA A 143 -28.17 -4.26 11.45
C ALA A 143 -29.49 -4.11 12.20
N TRP A 144 -29.88 -5.14 12.96
CA TRP A 144 -31.08 -5.12 13.80
C TRP A 144 -30.90 -4.30 15.07
N ASN A 145 -29.68 -4.27 15.63
CA ASN A 145 -29.37 -3.61 16.89
C ASN A 145 -28.98 -2.14 16.64
N PRO A 146 -29.70 -1.16 17.24
CA PRO A 146 -29.40 0.28 17.07
C PRO A 146 -27.98 0.69 17.46
N CYS A 147 -27.40 0.10 18.52
CA CYS A 147 -26.03 0.39 18.93
C CYS A 147 -25.02 -0.06 17.87
N LYS A 148 -25.19 -1.28 17.33
CA LYS A 148 -24.35 -1.79 16.23
C LYS A 148 -24.53 -0.97 14.96
N LYS A 149 -25.77 -0.56 14.66
CA LYS A 149 -26.06 0.32 13.52
C LYS A 149 -25.28 1.63 13.63
N MET A 150 -25.29 2.25 14.80
CA MET A 150 -24.53 3.47 15.06
C MET A 150 -23.03 3.26 14.95
N GLU A 151 -22.52 2.14 15.49
CA GLU A 151 -21.10 1.76 15.38
C GLU A 151 -20.66 1.63 13.92
N TYR A 152 -21.45 0.93 13.09
CA TYR A 152 -21.19 0.78 11.67
C TYR A 152 -21.22 2.12 10.92
N VAL A 153 -22.20 3.00 11.20
CA VAL A 153 -22.26 4.34 10.59
C VAL A 153 -21.03 5.16 10.96
N LYS A 154 -20.67 5.25 12.24
CA LYS A 154 -19.51 6.02 12.71
C LYS A 154 -18.21 5.48 12.13
N SER A 155 -18.07 4.16 12.07
CA SER A 155 -16.89 3.52 11.47
C SER A 155 -16.79 3.83 9.98
N GLY A 156 -17.91 3.69 9.25
CA GLY A 156 -17.98 4.01 7.83
C GLY A 156 -17.62 5.47 7.55
N LEU A 157 -18.19 6.42 8.29
CA LEU A 157 -17.90 7.86 8.14
C LEU A 157 -16.42 8.17 8.41
N LYS A 158 -15.86 7.64 9.50
CA LYS A 158 -14.42 7.84 9.81
C LYS A 158 -13.50 7.27 8.73
N THR A 159 -13.86 6.10 8.20
CA THR A 159 -13.14 5.49 7.07
C THR A 159 -13.22 6.36 5.81
N MET A 160 -14.40 6.93 5.53
CA MET A 160 -14.61 7.84 4.41
C MET A 160 -13.82 9.15 4.54
N GLU A 161 -13.80 9.77 5.72
CA GLU A 161 -12.97 10.94 5.99
C GLU A 161 -11.49 10.65 5.67
N THR A 162 -11.01 9.47 6.06
CA THR A 162 -9.64 9.03 5.78
C THR A 162 -9.42 8.82 4.27
N ALA A 163 -10.40 8.27 3.56
CA ALA A 163 -10.31 8.06 2.11
C ALA A 163 -10.26 9.39 1.34
N VAL A 164 -11.14 10.34 1.69
CA VAL A 164 -11.17 11.68 1.10
C VAL A 164 -9.87 12.44 1.39
N ALA A 165 -9.36 12.37 2.62
CA ALA A 165 -8.09 13.01 2.97
C ALA A 165 -6.90 12.49 2.14
N LYS A 166 -6.93 11.21 1.74
CA LYS A 166 -5.90 10.61 0.90
C LYS A 166 -6.06 10.92 -0.59
N SER A 167 -7.27 11.17 -1.06
CA SER A 167 -7.56 11.46 -2.47
C SER A 167 -8.65 12.54 -2.57
N PRO A 168 -8.31 13.80 -2.27
CA PRO A 168 -9.30 14.88 -2.17
C PRO A 168 -9.88 15.33 -3.51
N GLU A 169 -9.26 14.94 -4.63
CA GLU A 169 -9.70 15.28 -5.99
C GLU A 169 -10.45 14.12 -6.67
N SER A 170 -10.73 13.03 -5.96
CA SER A 170 -11.51 11.90 -6.48
C SER A 170 -13.01 12.21 -6.40
N LEU A 171 -13.67 12.26 -7.55
CA LEU A 171 -15.12 12.46 -7.61
C LEU A 171 -15.83 11.21 -7.10
N GLU A 172 -15.36 10.01 -7.46
CA GLU A 172 -15.94 8.75 -6.99
C GLU A 172 -15.96 8.65 -5.46
N ILE A 173 -14.84 8.94 -4.79
CA ILE A 173 -14.72 8.86 -3.33
C ILE A 173 -15.65 9.88 -2.65
N ARG A 174 -15.69 11.12 -3.16
CA ARG A 174 -16.59 12.16 -2.63
C ARG A 174 -18.06 11.80 -2.85
N PHE A 175 -18.40 11.26 -4.00
CA PHE A 175 -19.75 10.77 -4.27
C PHE A 175 -20.16 9.67 -3.29
N LEU A 176 -19.27 8.72 -2.99
CA LEU A 176 -19.57 7.66 -2.03
C LEU A 176 -19.84 8.23 -0.63
N ARG A 177 -19.03 9.18 -0.13
CA ARG A 177 -19.28 9.85 1.17
C ARG A 177 -20.58 10.67 1.14
N PHE A 178 -20.79 11.47 0.11
CA PHE A 178 -22.00 12.28 -0.08
C PHE A 178 -23.27 11.41 -0.08
N SER A 179 -23.26 10.31 -0.83
CA SER A 179 -24.41 9.41 -0.93
C SER A 179 -24.74 8.72 0.40
N LEU A 180 -23.72 8.39 1.19
CA LEU A 180 -23.88 7.82 2.53
C LEU A 180 -24.50 8.85 3.49
N GLU A 181 -23.93 10.05 3.58
CA GLU A 181 -24.40 11.12 4.45
C GLU A 181 -25.82 11.61 4.08
N TYR A 182 -26.19 11.55 2.80
CA TYR A 182 -27.52 11.90 2.31
C TYR A 182 -28.62 11.04 2.93
N TYR A 183 -28.37 9.75 3.17
CA TYR A 183 -29.34 8.84 3.75
C TYR A 183 -29.37 8.85 5.29
N LEU A 184 -28.49 9.61 5.94
CA LEU A 184 -28.50 9.72 7.40
C LEU A 184 -29.59 10.68 7.87
N PRO A 185 -30.36 10.33 8.92
CA PRO A 185 -31.32 11.25 9.51
C PRO A 185 -30.66 12.52 10.05
N SER A 186 -31.22 13.68 9.73
CA SER A 186 -30.65 14.98 10.09
C SER A 186 -30.44 15.18 11.60
N PHE A 187 -31.32 14.62 12.43
CA PHE A 187 -31.22 14.72 13.90
C PHE A 187 -29.96 14.07 14.49
N LEU A 188 -29.22 13.24 13.72
CA LEU A 188 -27.96 12.66 14.17
C LEU A 188 -26.78 13.63 14.08
N GLY A 189 -26.87 14.68 13.27
CA GLY A 189 -25.79 15.66 13.10
C GLY A 189 -24.49 15.06 12.53
N LEU A 190 -24.60 13.96 11.76
CA LEU A 190 -23.47 13.22 11.19
C LEU A 190 -23.20 13.55 9.71
N SER A 191 -24.08 14.30 9.06
CA SER A 191 -23.97 14.68 7.64
C SER A 191 -23.23 16.00 7.45
N LYS A 192 -22.02 16.11 8.01
CA LYS A 192 -21.27 17.38 8.12
C LYS A 192 -20.52 17.78 6.85
N HIS A 193 -20.29 16.84 5.93
CA HIS A 193 -19.45 17.05 4.74
C HIS A 193 -20.28 17.18 3.46
N MET A 194 -21.61 17.06 3.55
CA MET A 194 -22.48 17.09 2.38
C MET A 194 -22.31 18.35 1.54
N GLU A 195 -22.25 19.53 2.16
CA GLU A 195 -22.06 20.80 1.44
C GLU A 195 -20.65 20.89 0.82
N GLU A 196 -19.62 20.41 1.53
CA GLU A 196 -18.24 20.37 1.05
C GLU A 196 -18.12 19.45 -0.18
N ASP A 197 -18.60 18.22 -0.07
CA ASP A 197 -18.56 17.26 -1.17
C ASP A 197 -19.42 17.72 -2.34
N ALA A 198 -20.57 18.33 -2.08
CA ALA A 198 -21.43 18.81 -3.14
C ALA A 198 -20.74 19.88 -3.99
N ALA A 199 -20.11 20.86 -3.34
CA ALA A 199 -19.38 21.94 -4.00
C ALA A 199 -18.14 21.39 -4.72
N LYS A 200 -17.37 20.50 -4.08
CA LYS A 200 -16.14 19.97 -4.68
C LYS A 200 -16.41 19.05 -5.86
N MET A 201 -17.45 18.22 -5.82
CA MET A 201 -17.85 17.40 -6.97
C MET A 201 -18.26 18.27 -8.17
N LEU A 202 -18.95 19.39 -7.92
CA LEU A 202 -19.31 20.33 -8.98
C LEU A 202 -18.07 21.00 -9.58
N GLU A 203 -17.13 21.44 -8.74
CA GLU A 203 -15.85 22.01 -9.18
C GLU A 203 -15.06 21.03 -10.06
N LEU A 204 -14.96 19.76 -9.65
CA LEU A 204 -14.29 18.70 -10.41
C LEU A 204 -14.98 18.46 -11.76
N ALA A 205 -16.32 18.41 -11.77
CA ALA A 205 -17.09 18.27 -13.00
C ALA A 205 -16.90 19.45 -13.96
N GLN A 206 -16.86 20.68 -13.47
CA GLN A 206 -16.57 21.87 -14.28
C GLN A 206 -15.17 21.84 -14.90
N LYS A 207 -14.20 21.28 -14.18
CA LYS A 207 -12.82 21.11 -14.66
C LYS A 207 -12.63 19.90 -15.57
N GLY A 208 -13.63 19.04 -15.72
CA GLY A 208 -13.51 17.76 -16.41
C GLY A 208 -12.58 16.75 -15.72
N GLN A 209 -12.31 16.94 -14.42
CA GLN A 209 -11.47 16.05 -13.63
C GLN A 209 -12.32 14.89 -13.08
N ILE A 210 -12.61 13.93 -13.95
CA ILE A 210 -13.46 12.77 -13.67
C ILE A 210 -12.60 11.51 -13.53
N ASP A 211 -12.77 10.77 -12.44
CA ASP A 211 -12.10 9.49 -12.18
C ASP A 211 -13.05 8.28 -12.28
N ILE A 212 -14.26 8.50 -12.80
CA ILE A 212 -15.30 7.49 -13.00
C ILE A 212 -15.42 7.16 -14.49
N GLU A 213 -14.87 6.01 -14.89
CA GLU A 213 -14.94 5.52 -16.28
C GLU A 213 -16.09 4.51 -16.51
N ASP A 214 -16.66 3.92 -15.44
CA ASP A 214 -17.66 2.86 -15.59
C ASP A 214 -19.04 3.45 -15.97
N PRO A 215 -19.60 3.12 -17.16
CA PRO A 215 -20.84 3.75 -17.64
C PRO A 215 -22.06 3.45 -16.76
N VAL A 216 -22.08 2.29 -16.10
CA VAL A 216 -23.16 1.90 -15.19
C VAL A 216 -23.11 2.75 -13.92
N LEU A 217 -21.90 2.96 -13.37
CA LEU A 217 -21.69 3.84 -12.23
C LEU A 217 -22.01 5.28 -12.58
N VAL A 218 -21.54 5.81 -13.71
CA VAL A 218 -21.88 7.16 -14.21
C VAL A 218 -23.39 7.38 -14.21
N LYS A 219 -24.14 6.46 -14.82
CA LYS A 219 -25.61 6.53 -14.87
C LYS A 219 -26.24 6.55 -13.47
N ASN A 220 -25.71 5.74 -12.54
CA ASN A 220 -26.21 5.69 -11.17
C ASN A 220 -25.89 6.98 -10.40
N VAL A 221 -24.69 7.54 -10.57
CA VAL A 221 -24.26 8.81 -9.98
C VAL A 221 -25.18 9.92 -10.46
N ILE A 222 -25.31 10.11 -11.78
CA ILE A 222 -26.19 11.13 -12.37
C ILE A 222 -27.63 10.97 -11.86
N GLY A 223 -28.14 9.73 -11.88
CA GLY A 223 -29.49 9.43 -11.40
C GLY A 223 -29.67 9.76 -9.92
N PHE A 224 -28.65 9.53 -9.09
CA PHE A 224 -28.65 9.89 -7.68
C PHE A 224 -28.62 11.41 -7.49
N LEU A 225 -27.71 12.13 -8.17
CA LEU A 225 -27.58 13.59 -8.07
C LEU A 225 -28.90 14.28 -8.43
N LYS A 226 -29.59 13.83 -9.49
CA LYS A 226 -30.92 14.32 -9.88
C LYS A 226 -31.97 14.09 -8.80
N LYS A 227 -31.99 12.91 -8.17
CA LYS A 227 -32.94 12.55 -7.11
C LYS A 227 -32.65 13.25 -5.78
N SER A 228 -31.40 13.62 -5.54
CA SER A 228 -30.97 14.22 -4.27
C SER A 228 -31.64 15.56 -3.99
N GLY A 229 -32.04 16.30 -5.03
CA GLY A 229 -32.59 17.65 -4.93
C GLY A 229 -31.58 18.70 -4.47
N ARG A 230 -30.28 18.39 -4.47
CA ARG A 230 -29.20 19.26 -3.96
C ARG A 230 -28.55 20.14 -5.02
N TYR A 231 -28.86 19.90 -6.30
CA TYR A 231 -28.29 20.62 -7.43
C TYR A 231 -29.37 21.25 -8.28
N SER A 232 -29.12 22.44 -8.79
CA SER A 232 -29.96 23.13 -9.76
C SER A 232 -29.93 22.43 -11.12
N ALA A 233 -30.92 22.71 -11.97
CA ALA A 233 -30.96 22.17 -13.33
C ALA A 233 -29.69 22.51 -14.14
N LYS A 234 -29.12 23.72 -13.96
CA LYS A 234 -27.89 24.14 -14.61
C LYS A 234 -26.69 23.30 -14.15
N GLU A 235 -26.55 23.06 -12.85
CA GLU A 235 -25.45 22.24 -12.32
C GLU A 235 -25.57 20.79 -12.77
N LEU A 236 -26.79 20.24 -12.82
CA LEU A 236 -27.03 18.90 -13.33
C LEU A 236 -26.60 18.73 -14.79
N THR A 237 -26.77 19.77 -15.65
CA THR A 237 -26.27 19.71 -17.03
C THR A 237 -24.73 19.68 -17.11
N ILE A 238 -24.04 20.28 -16.14
CA ILE A 238 -22.57 20.20 -16.04
C ILE A 238 -22.15 18.77 -15.72
N PHE A 239 -22.80 18.10 -14.77
CA PHE A 239 -22.52 16.70 -14.46
C PHE A 239 -22.83 15.77 -15.64
N ASP A 240 -23.97 15.97 -16.31
CA ASP A 240 -24.32 15.19 -17.50
C ASP A 240 -23.25 15.37 -18.61
N ALA A 241 -22.73 16.58 -18.83
CA ALA A 241 -21.68 16.82 -19.81
C ALA A 241 -20.33 16.24 -19.36
N ALA A 242 -19.94 16.39 -18.10
CA ALA A 242 -18.64 15.95 -17.63
C ALA A 242 -18.52 14.43 -17.54
N LEU A 243 -19.55 13.76 -16.99
CA LEU A 243 -19.50 12.32 -16.71
C LEU A 243 -19.79 11.44 -17.94
N ASN A 244 -20.46 11.95 -18.97
CA ASN A 244 -20.70 11.19 -20.20
C ASN A 244 -19.59 11.35 -21.26
N ASN A 245 -18.71 12.35 -21.11
CA ASN A 245 -17.64 12.65 -22.07
C ASN A 245 -16.22 12.33 -21.54
N GLY A 246 -16.07 12.01 -20.25
CA GLY A 246 -14.83 11.56 -19.63
C GLY A 246 -14.70 10.04 -19.67
#